data_AF-A0A2A3SZB9-F1
#
_entry.id   AF-A0A2A3SZB9-F1
#
_cell.length_a   1.000
_cell.length_b   1.000
_cell.length_c   1.000
_cell.angle_alpha   90.00
_cell.angle_beta   90.00
_cell.angle_gamma   90.00
#
_symmetry.space_group_name_H-M   'P 1'
#
loop_
_entity.id
_entity.type
_entity.pdbx_description
1 polymer ?
#
loop_
_entity_poly.entity_id
_entity_poly.type
_entity_poly.pdbx_seq_one_letter_code
_entity_poly.pdbx_strand_id
1 'polypeptide(L)'
;MKLFYRNQSQGQKVLNFMLLTAFLSLVIPYIIGVSNGHHSAWLPMISELDKATPEGTLWSAGLSLAGVISIPIWIKLYNKWDRQLRSSNADPKWLWFNLLFVIIAQVGTVSFIWTVNLPYNEYPIPHGVTAALYFYLTLLLGTIAILVVRKIDNYPKDVIKTRLALNLAGYACMVLLGLSVRALTTDVCEEPCRPLFMNMSMDPDHDHIIHYKVAIFEWLMVFTAQIGYFYTFNYDLEDESIIE
;
A
#
# COMPACT_ATOMS: atom_id res chain seq x y z
N MET A 1 14.41 -7.25 23.81
CA MET A 1 14.29 -6.30 22.69
C MET A 1 15.69 -5.90 22.26
N LYS A 2 16.27 -6.54 21.24
CA LYS A 2 17.58 -6.13 20.70
C LYS A 2 17.37 -4.78 19.98
N LEU A 3 18.25 -3.80 20.18
CA LEU A 3 18.21 -2.55 19.42
C LEU A 3 18.45 -2.86 17.93
N PHE A 4 17.36 -2.85 17.15
CA PHE A 4 17.26 -3.30 15.76
C PHE A 4 18.06 -2.50 14.71
N TYR A 5 18.75 -1.42 15.09
CA TYR A 5 19.32 -0.48 14.12
C TYR A 5 20.79 -0.68 13.77
N ARG A 6 21.59 -1.37 14.59
CA ARG A 6 23.06 -1.36 14.41
C ARG A 6 23.59 -2.39 13.40
N ASN A 7 22.83 -3.46 13.11
CA ASN A 7 23.25 -4.58 12.26
C ASN A 7 22.27 -4.85 11.10
N GLN A 8 21.67 -3.81 10.52
CA GLN A 8 20.80 -4.01 9.35
C GLN A 8 21.62 -4.30 8.09
N SER A 9 21.19 -5.29 7.30
CA SER A 9 21.70 -5.54 5.96
C SER A 9 21.42 -4.33 5.03
N GLN A 10 22.08 -4.26 3.88
CA GLN A 10 21.77 -3.23 2.90
C GLN A 10 20.32 -3.36 2.40
N GLY A 11 19.82 -4.59 2.21
CA GLY A 11 18.43 -4.89 1.89
C GLY A 11 17.44 -4.26 2.87
N GLN A 12 17.66 -4.49 4.17
CA GLN A 12 16.80 -3.93 5.22
C GLN A 12 16.85 -2.41 5.24
N LYS A 13 18.02 -1.79 5.06
CA LYS A 13 18.16 -0.34 5.01
C LYS A 13 17.36 0.26 3.85
N VAL A 14 17.42 -0.34 2.67
CA VAL A 14 16.69 0.13 1.49
C VAL A 14 15.18 -0.03 1.67
N LEU A 15 14.72 -1.16 2.23
CA LEU A 15 13.30 -1.35 2.59
C LEU A 15 12.83 -0.31 3.61
N ASN A 16 13.57 -0.12 4.69
CA ASN A 16 13.18 0.83 5.74
C ASN A 16 13.21 2.27 5.23
N PHE A 17 14.15 2.62 4.35
CA PHE A 17 14.19 3.92 3.69
C PHE A 17 12.98 4.12 2.76
N MET A 18 12.60 3.10 1.99
CA MET A 18 11.39 3.14 1.15
C MET A 18 10.13 3.33 2.00
N LEU A 19 9.97 2.56 3.08
CA LEU A 19 8.82 2.67 3.98
C LEU A 19 8.76 4.02 4.69
N LEU A 20 9.92 4.54 5.13
CA LEU A 20 10.01 5.86 5.73
C LEU A 20 9.65 6.95 4.74
N THR A 21 10.14 6.85 3.50
CA THR A 21 9.81 7.79 2.43
C THR A 21 8.31 7.77 2.17
N ALA A 22 7.70 6.60 2.02
CA ALA A 22 6.25 6.48 1.83
C ALA A 22 5.46 7.09 2.99
N PHE A 23 5.84 6.78 4.23
CA PHE A 23 5.20 7.32 5.42
C PHE A 23 5.30 8.85 5.51
N LEU A 24 6.49 9.41 5.31
CA LEU A 24 6.70 10.86 5.34
C LEU A 24 5.96 11.57 4.20
N SER A 25 5.82 10.91 3.05
CA SER A 25 5.05 11.42 1.91
C SER A 25 3.54 11.42 2.14
N LEU A 26 3.06 10.76 3.19
CA LEU A 26 1.66 10.88 3.65
C LEU A 26 1.54 11.95 4.75
N VAL A 27 2.44 11.93 5.72
CA VAL A 27 2.35 12.78 6.92
C VAL A 27 2.72 14.24 6.65
N ILE A 28 3.79 14.50 5.89
CA ILE A 28 4.27 15.88 5.64
C ILE A 28 3.25 16.67 4.80
N PRO A 29 2.74 16.14 3.67
CA PRO A 29 1.67 16.79 2.92
C PRO A 29 0.44 17.12 3.76
N TYR A 30 0.02 16.19 4.62
CA TYR A 30 -1.10 16.42 5.53
C TYR A 30 -0.84 17.61 6.48
N ILE A 31 0.32 17.63 7.14
CA ILE A 31 0.68 18.71 8.07
C ILE A 31 0.70 20.06 7.35
N ILE A 32 1.28 20.11 6.15
CA ILE A 32 1.35 21.35 5.34
C ILE A 32 -0.05 21.79 4.93
N GLY A 33 -0.86 20.89 4.38
CA GLY A 33 -2.21 21.22 3.91
C GLY A 33 -3.12 21.71 5.04
N VAL A 34 -3.03 21.11 6.24
CA VAL A 34 -3.74 21.61 7.43
C VAL A 34 -3.21 22.97 7.88
N SER A 35 -1.89 23.16 7.91
CA SER A 35 -1.27 24.42 8.35
C SER A 35 -1.59 25.59 7.41
N ASN A 36 -1.73 25.32 6.12
CA ASN A 36 -2.10 26.30 5.09
C ASN A 36 -3.63 26.51 4.99
N GLY A 37 -4.44 25.75 5.74
CA GLY A 37 -5.90 25.82 5.67
C GLY A 37 -6.51 25.21 4.41
N HIS A 38 -5.74 24.45 3.63
CA HIS A 38 -6.23 23.72 2.45
C HIS A 38 -7.01 22.45 2.82
N HIS A 39 -6.77 21.91 4.02
CA HIS A 39 -7.49 20.77 4.59
C HIS A 39 -7.98 21.09 5.99
N SER A 40 -9.17 20.60 6.34
CA SER A 40 -9.60 20.56 7.75
C SER A 40 -8.65 19.69 8.57
N ALA A 41 -8.38 20.06 9.82
CA ALA A 41 -7.64 19.26 10.80
C ALA A 41 -8.44 18.03 11.28
N TRP A 42 -8.90 17.24 10.33
CA TRP A 42 -9.69 16.02 10.47
C TRP A 42 -9.12 14.97 9.51
N LEU A 43 -9.49 13.68 9.67
CA LEU A 43 -8.95 12.57 8.87
C LEU A 43 -9.44 12.68 7.41
N PRO A 44 -8.61 13.17 6.46
CA PRO A 44 -9.03 13.28 5.06
C PRO A 44 -8.89 11.91 4.39
N MET A 45 -9.52 11.70 3.24
CA MET A 45 -9.11 10.58 2.39
C MET A 45 -7.67 10.80 1.93
N ILE A 46 -6.91 9.73 1.70
CA ILE A 46 -5.49 9.82 1.35
C ILE A 46 -5.31 10.57 0.03
N SER A 47 -6.22 10.34 -0.91
CA SER A 47 -6.24 11.04 -2.20
C SER A 47 -6.51 12.54 -2.07
N GLU A 48 -6.97 13.06 -0.94
CA GLU A 48 -7.16 14.51 -0.81
C GLU A 48 -5.86 15.28 -0.59
N LEU A 49 -4.78 14.58 -0.24
CA LEU A 49 -3.46 15.16 -0.06
C LEU A 49 -2.84 15.66 -1.38
N ASP A 50 -3.41 15.29 -2.52
CA ASP A 50 -2.95 15.69 -3.86
C ASP A 50 -3.60 16.97 -4.40
N LYS A 51 -4.57 17.56 -3.66
CA LYS A 51 -5.45 18.61 -4.17
C LYS A 51 -4.79 19.97 -4.42
N ALA A 52 -3.77 20.32 -3.64
CA ALA A 52 -3.16 21.66 -3.67
C ALA A 52 -1.64 21.59 -3.52
N THR A 53 -0.96 22.68 -3.90
CA THR A 53 0.50 22.77 -3.84
C THR A 53 0.92 23.67 -2.68
N PRO A 54 2.05 23.35 -1.99
CA PRO A 54 3.08 22.37 -2.37
C PRO A 54 2.85 20.91 -1.93
N GLU A 55 1.83 20.64 -1.10
CA GLU A 55 1.61 19.33 -0.47
C GLU A 55 1.39 18.20 -1.48
N GLY A 56 0.59 18.41 -2.53
CA GLY A 56 0.34 17.41 -3.57
C GLY A 56 1.60 17.06 -4.36
N THR A 57 2.47 18.05 -4.64
CA THR A 57 3.76 17.78 -5.29
C THR A 57 4.66 16.93 -4.40
N LEU A 58 4.72 17.21 -3.10
CA LEU A 58 5.50 16.43 -2.13
C LEU A 58 4.96 15.00 -2.01
N TRP A 59 3.63 14.86 -1.98
CA TRP A 59 2.93 13.57 -1.94
C TRP A 59 3.26 12.73 -3.18
N SER A 60 3.01 13.25 -4.38
CA SER A 60 3.26 12.56 -5.65
C SER A 60 4.73 12.18 -5.82
N ALA A 61 5.64 13.13 -5.59
CA ALA A 61 7.08 12.90 -5.78
C ALA A 61 7.62 11.86 -4.78
N GLY A 62 7.25 11.97 -3.51
CA GLY A 62 7.73 11.09 -2.47
C GLY A 62 7.16 9.67 -2.56
N LEU A 63 5.87 9.51 -2.86
CA LEU A 63 5.28 8.19 -3.11
C LEU A 63 5.80 7.56 -4.41
N SER A 64 6.01 8.35 -5.47
CA SER A 64 6.65 7.86 -6.70
C SER A 64 8.06 7.35 -6.43
N LEU A 65 8.85 8.09 -5.64
CA LEU A 65 10.18 7.68 -5.22
C LEU A 65 10.15 6.37 -4.42
N ALA A 66 9.23 6.24 -3.47
CA ALA A 66 9.04 4.99 -2.72
C ALA A 66 8.69 3.81 -3.66
N GLY A 67 7.81 4.05 -4.64
CA GLY A 67 7.49 3.08 -5.69
C GLY A 67 8.72 2.63 -6.46
N VAL A 68 9.54 3.56 -6.94
CA VAL A 68 10.79 3.24 -7.68
C VAL A 68 11.77 2.45 -6.80
N ILE A 69 11.97 2.83 -5.54
CA ILE A 69 12.86 2.11 -4.62
C ILE A 69 12.35 0.69 -4.32
N SER A 70 11.04 0.46 -4.41
CA SER A 70 10.46 -0.88 -4.20
C SER A 70 10.86 -1.90 -5.27
N ILE A 71 11.15 -1.47 -6.50
CA ILE A 71 11.51 -2.35 -7.63
C ILE A 71 12.67 -3.30 -7.31
N PRO A 72 13.85 -2.83 -6.90
CA PRO A 72 14.96 -3.72 -6.54
C PRO A 72 14.67 -4.60 -5.32
N ILE A 73 13.83 -4.14 -4.38
CA ILE A 73 13.40 -4.95 -3.23
C ILE A 73 12.60 -6.17 -3.72
N TRP A 74 11.63 -5.98 -4.61
CA TRP A 74 10.83 -7.08 -5.16
C TRP A 74 11.67 -8.11 -5.89
N ILE A 75 12.66 -7.66 -6.67
CA ILE A 75 13.58 -8.54 -7.40
C ILE A 75 14.43 -9.36 -6.42
N LYS A 76 14.95 -8.74 -5.34
CA LYS A 76 15.77 -9.45 -4.36
C LYS A 76 14.95 -10.45 -3.55
N LEU A 77 13.72 -10.13 -3.16
CA LEU A 77 12.79 -11.08 -2.53
C LEU A 77 12.52 -12.28 -3.43
N TYR A 78 12.24 -12.04 -4.72
CA TYR A 78 12.06 -13.10 -5.71
C TYR A 78 13.29 -14.02 -5.80
N ASN A 79 14.49 -13.44 -5.97
CA ASN A 79 15.72 -14.21 -6.08
C ASN A 79 16.01 -15.03 -4.81
N LYS A 80 15.79 -14.44 -3.64
CA LYS A 80 16.00 -15.14 -2.36
C LYS A 80 15.03 -16.30 -2.22
N TRP A 81 13.73 -16.07 -2.41
CA TRP A 81 12.73 -17.13 -2.27
C TRP A 81 12.89 -18.20 -3.36
N ASP A 82 13.33 -17.86 -4.57
CA ASP A 82 13.62 -18.85 -5.62
C ASP A 82 14.74 -19.80 -5.18
N ARG A 83 15.85 -19.27 -4.66
CA ARG A 83 16.94 -20.09 -4.07
C ARG A 83 16.43 -20.97 -2.93
N GLN A 84 15.66 -20.39 -2.02
CA GLN A 84 15.13 -21.09 -0.85
C GLN A 84 14.14 -22.21 -1.25
N LEU A 85 13.20 -21.95 -2.15
CA LEU A 85 12.26 -22.95 -2.66
C LEU A 85 12.98 -24.14 -3.32
N ARG A 86 14.01 -23.86 -4.14
CA ARG A 86 14.83 -24.91 -4.75
C ARG A 86 15.56 -25.73 -3.70
N SER A 87 16.11 -25.08 -2.67
CA SER A 87 16.79 -25.76 -1.56
C SER A 87 15.84 -26.61 -0.72
N SER A 88 14.57 -26.23 -0.63
CA SER A 88 13.51 -26.96 0.08
C SER A 88 12.83 -28.05 -0.77
N ASN A 89 13.36 -28.34 -1.96
CA ASN A 89 12.79 -29.30 -2.90
C ASN A 89 11.28 -29.08 -3.15
N ALA A 90 10.86 -27.81 -3.20
CA ALA A 90 9.46 -27.45 -3.39
C ALA A 90 8.96 -27.85 -4.79
N ASP A 91 7.68 -28.22 -4.87
CA ASP A 91 6.99 -28.49 -6.15
C ASP A 91 7.19 -27.31 -7.14
N PRO A 92 7.52 -27.58 -8.42
CA PRO A 92 7.77 -26.56 -9.44
C PRO A 92 6.71 -25.45 -9.55
N LYS A 93 5.44 -25.73 -9.21
CA LYS A 93 4.39 -24.70 -9.21
C LYS A 93 4.72 -23.53 -8.26
N TRP A 94 5.45 -23.77 -7.17
CA TRP A 94 5.80 -22.71 -6.21
C TRP A 94 6.84 -21.74 -6.75
N LEU A 95 7.70 -22.21 -7.67
CA LEU A 95 8.60 -21.33 -8.43
C LEU A 95 7.79 -20.41 -9.35
N TRP A 96 6.73 -20.93 -9.99
CA TRP A 96 5.79 -20.13 -10.77
C TRP A 96 5.02 -19.11 -9.91
N PHE A 97 4.56 -19.50 -8.72
CA PHE A 97 3.93 -18.56 -7.78
C PHE A 97 4.90 -17.48 -7.31
N ASN A 98 6.18 -17.80 -7.12
CA ASN A 98 7.22 -16.80 -6.81
C ASN A 98 7.46 -15.83 -7.99
N LEU A 99 7.47 -16.33 -9.23
CA LEU A 99 7.51 -15.47 -10.42
C LEU A 99 6.26 -14.58 -10.52
N LEU A 100 5.07 -15.14 -10.24
CA LEU A 100 3.83 -14.38 -10.22
C LEU A 100 3.86 -13.27 -9.16
N PHE A 101 4.46 -13.53 -7.99
CA PHE A 101 4.67 -12.52 -6.95
C PHE A 101 5.43 -11.30 -7.51
N VAL A 102 6.58 -11.50 -8.16
CA VAL A 102 7.36 -10.35 -8.65
C VAL A 102 6.65 -9.63 -9.80
N ILE A 103 5.98 -10.35 -10.69
CA ILE A 103 5.20 -9.72 -11.79
C ILE A 103 4.09 -8.84 -11.21
N ILE A 104 3.31 -9.35 -10.26
CA ILE A 104 2.25 -8.58 -9.60
C ILE A 104 2.84 -7.38 -8.86
N ALA A 105 4.00 -7.52 -8.21
CA ALA A 105 4.66 -6.42 -7.54
C ALA A 105 5.06 -5.31 -8.52
N GLN A 106 5.57 -5.64 -9.71
CA GLN A 106 5.91 -4.64 -10.73
C GLN A 106 4.66 -3.95 -11.28
N VAL A 107 3.61 -4.71 -11.63
CA VAL A 107 2.34 -4.12 -12.10
C VAL A 107 1.71 -3.24 -11.02
N GLY A 108 1.72 -3.69 -9.77
CA GLY A 108 1.28 -2.90 -8.62
C GLY A 108 2.09 -1.62 -8.44
N THR A 109 3.41 -1.68 -8.63
CA THR A 109 4.30 -0.51 -8.55
C THR A 109 3.97 0.53 -9.64
N VAL A 110 3.75 0.09 -10.88
CA VAL A 110 3.35 0.99 -11.97
C VAL A 110 1.98 1.60 -11.69
N SER A 111 1.01 0.78 -11.26
CA SER A 111 -0.33 1.24 -10.88
C SER A 111 -0.26 2.30 -9.79
N PHE A 112 0.56 2.07 -8.76
CA PHE A 112 0.78 3.00 -7.66
C PHE A 112 1.35 4.34 -8.14
N ILE A 113 2.42 4.29 -8.94
CA ILE A 113 3.04 5.50 -9.49
C ILE A 113 2.02 6.28 -10.32
N TRP A 114 1.19 5.61 -11.12
CA TRP A 114 0.12 6.28 -11.85
C TRP A 114 -0.93 6.90 -10.92
N THR A 115 -1.43 6.17 -9.94
CA THR A 115 -2.41 6.68 -8.97
C THR A 115 -1.92 7.97 -8.32
N VAL A 116 -0.65 8.00 -7.90
CA VAL A 116 -0.12 9.17 -7.18
C VAL A 116 0.26 10.33 -8.09
N ASN A 117 0.24 10.16 -9.41
CA ASN A 117 0.45 11.24 -10.38
C ASN A 117 -0.81 11.59 -11.17
N LEU A 118 -1.95 11.05 -10.78
CA LEU A 118 -3.27 11.39 -11.33
C LEU A 118 -4.07 12.06 -10.21
N PRO A 119 -3.91 13.38 -9.99
CA PRO A 119 -4.60 14.08 -8.91
C PRO A 119 -6.09 13.79 -8.93
N TYR A 120 -6.66 13.39 -7.80
CA TYR A 120 -8.05 12.92 -7.75
C TYR A 120 -9.05 14.02 -8.14
N ASN A 121 -8.75 15.27 -7.81
CA ASN A 121 -9.55 16.44 -8.19
C ASN A 121 -9.58 16.71 -9.71
N GLU A 122 -8.52 16.35 -10.44
CA GLU A 122 -8.42 16.56 -11.89
C GLU A 122 -8.78 15.32 -12.71
N TYR A 123 -8.40 14.14 -12.21
CA TYR A 123 -8.51 12.86 -12.92
C TYR A 123 -9.20 11.78 -12.06
N PRO A 124 -10.44 12.00 -11.60
CA PRO A 124 -11.11 11.14 -10.62
C PRO A 124 -11.28 9.68 -11.06
N ILE A 125 -11.69 9.47 -12.32
CA ILE A 125 -11.89 8.12 -12.88
C ILE A 125 -10.58 7.33 -12.95
N PRO A 126 -9.54 7.80 -13.68
CA PRO A 126 -8.31 7.03 -13.79
C PRO A 126 -7.55 6.93 -12.45
N HIS A 127 -7.65 7.93 -11.56
CA HIS A 127 -7.18 7.81 -10.18
C HIS A 127 -7.88 6.63 -9.47
N GLY A 128 -9.21 6.61 -9.45
CA GLY A 128 -9.99 5.56 -8.80
C GLY A 128 -9.69 4.16 -9.35
N VAL A 129 -9.56 4.03 -10.69
CA VAL A 129 -9.23 2.75 -11.34
C VAL A 129 -7.84 2.28 -10.95
N THR A 130 -6.83 3.15 -11.02
CA THR A 130 -5.45 2.78 -10.70
C THR A 130 -5.28 2.52 -9.20
N ALA A 131 -5.98 3.26 -8.32
CA ALA A 131 -5.99 3.02 -6.88
C ALA A 131 -6.61 1.66 -6.55
N ALA A 132 -7.78 1.35 -7.11
CA ALA A 132 -8.45 0.08 -6.91
C ALA A 132 -7.57 -1.09 -7.38
N LEU A 133 -6.93 -0.95 -8.56
CA LEU A 133 -5.99 -1.93 -9.07
C LEU A 133 -4.80 -2.11 -8.12
N TYR A 134 -4.17 -1.01 -7.67
CA TYR A 134 -3.03 -1.05 -6.76
C TYR A 134 -3.35 -1.75 -5.43
N PHE A 135 -4.45 -1.36 -4.76
CA PHE A 135 -4.85 -1.96 -3.49
C PHE A 135 -5.17 -3.44 -3.63
N TYR A 136 -5.92 -3.82 -4.68
CA TYR A 136 -6.22 -5.22 -4.97
C TYR A 136 -4.97 -6.05 -5.21
N LEU A 137 -4.05 -5.55 -6.06
CA LEU A 137 -2.80 -6.23 -6.35
C LEU A 137 -1.90 -6.34 -5.12
N THR A 138 -1.90 -5.35 -4.23
CA THR A 138 -1.13 -5.40 -2.97
C THR A 138 -1.63 -6.52 -2.04
N LEU A 139 -2.94 -6.68 -1.89
CA LEU A 139 -3.51 -7.77 -1.08
C LEU A 139 -3.29 -9.14 -1.73
N LEU A 140 -3.41 -9.22 -3.06
CA LEU A 140 -3.12 -10.43 -3.81
C LEU A 140 -1.64 -10.82 -3.69
N LEU A 141 -0.73 -9.84 -3.80
CA LEU A 141 0.70 -10.00 -3.57
C LEU A 141 0.96 -10.58 -2.18
N GLY A 142 0.33 -10.01 -1.15
CA GLY A 142 0.44 -10.50 0.22
C GLY A 142 -0.05 -11.94 0.39
N THR A 143 -1.13 -12.31 -0.30
CA THR A 143 -1.65 -13.68 -0.34
C THR A 143 -0.65 -14.64 -0.99
N ILE A 144 -0.13 -14.29 -2.17
CA ILE A 144 0.81 -15.14 -2.90
C ILE A 144 2.11 -15.30 -2.10
N ALA A 145 2.64 -14.22 -1.52
CA ALA A 145 3.83 -14.27 -0.67
C ALA A 145 3.64 -15.23 0.52
N ILE A 146 2.49 -15.19 1.21
CA ILE A 146 2.18 -16.14 2.30
C ILE A 146 2.18 -17.59 1.79
N LEU A 147 1.59 -17.84 0.62
CA LEU A 147 1.53 -19.18 0.04
C LEU A 147 2.91 -19.69 -0.37
N VAL A 148 3.75 -18.81 -0.94
CA VAL A 148 5.13 -19.11 -1.34
C VAL A 148 5.99 -19.45 -0.12
N VAL A 149 6.06 -18.58 0.89
CA VAL A 149 6.97 -18.78 2.03
C VAL A 149 6.58 -19.97 2.91
N ARG A 150 5.31 -20.39 2.89
CA ARG A 150 4.86 -21.64 3.55
C ARG A 150 5.45 -22.91 2.93
N LYS A 151 6.12 -22.80 1.79
CA LYS A 151 6.73 -23.91 1.05
C LYS A 151 8.25 -23.89 1.12
N ILE A 152 8.79 -22.95 1.88
CA ILE A 152 10.20 -22.88 2.24
C ILE A 152 10.38 -23.61 3.56
N ASP A 153 11.34 -24.53 3.60
CA ASP A 153 11.66 -25.31 4.81
C ASP A 153 12.15 -24.40 5.92
N ASN A 154 11.74 -24.71 7.16
CA ASN A 154 12.10 -23.99 8.37
C ASN A 154 11.74 -22.49 8.36
N TYR A 155 10.82 -22.05 7.50
CA TYR A 155 10.36 -20.66 7.50
C TYR A 155 9.62 -20.34 8.83
N PRO A 156 9.92 -19.21 9.50
CA PRO A 156 9.34 -18.92 10.82
C PRO A 156 7.81 -18.80 10.78
N LYS A 157 7.15 -19.62 11.58
CA LYS A 157 5.68 -19.65 11.68
C LYS A 157 5.11 -18.33 12.17
N ASP A 158 5.83 -17.60 13.03
CA ASP A 158 5.33 -16.34 13.59
C ASP A 158 5.34 -15.21 12.55
N VAL A 159 6.34 -15.18 11.65
CA VAL A 159 6.33 -14.26 10.49
C VAL A 159 5.13 -14.54 9.59
N ILE A 160 4.85 -15.83 9.32
CA ILE A 160 3.68 -16.24 8.53
C ILE A 160 2.37 -15.81 9.19
N LYS A 161 2.23 -15.99 10.51
CA LYS A 161 1.03 -15.56 11.26
C LYS A 161 0.84 -14.05 11.20
N THR A 162 1.90 -13.27 11.39
CA THR A 162 1.84 -11.81 11.29
C THR A 162 1.41 -11.36 9.90
N ARG A 163 2.00 -11.94 8.84
CA ARG A 163 1.57 -11.67 7.45
C ARG A 163 0.12 -12.02 7.22
N LEU A 164 -0.33 -13.17 7.70
CA LEU A 164 -1.72 -13.59 7.56
C LEU A 164 -2.66 -12.62 8.27
N ALA A 165 -2.35 -12.22 9.50
CA ALA A 165 -3.16 -11.26 10.26
C ALA A 165 -3.26 -9.90 9.54
N LEU A 166 -2.13 -9.37 9.09
CA LEU A 166 -2.08 -8.08 8.38
C LEU A 166 -2.79 -8.14 7.03
N ASN A 167 -2.63 -9.23 6.27
CA ASN A 167 -3.28 -9.39 4.97
C ASN A 167 -4.80 -9.57 5.11
N LEU A 168 -5.25 -10.34 6.11
CA LEU A 168 -6.69 -10.48 6.42
C LEU A 168 -7.29 -9.16 6.91
N ALA A 169 -6.56 -8.39 7.73
CA ALA A 169 -6.98 -7.05 8.13
C ALA A 169 -7.11 -6.12 6.90
N GLY A 170 -6.17 -6.20 5.96
CA GLY A 170 -6.22 -5.47 4.70
C GLY A 170 -7.46 -5.82 3.85
N TYR A 171 -7.76 -7.11 3.67
CA TYR A 171 -8.99 -7.54 2.98
C TYR A 171 -10.26 -7.08 3.70
N ALA A 172 -10.28 -7.15 5.03
CA ALA A 172 -11.40 -6.64 5.82
C ALA A 172 -11.60 -5.13 5.60
N CYS A 173 -10.51 -4.35 5.60
CA CYS A 173 -10.57 -2.92 5.31
C CYS A 173 -11.07 -2.66 3.88
N MET A 174 -10.63 -3.43 2.88
CA MET A 174 -11.09 -3.27 1.49
C MET A 174 -12.60 -3.57 1.36
N VAL A 175 -13.11 -4.61 2.01
CA VAL A 175 -14.54 -4.93 2.03
C VAL A 175 -15.34 -3.83 2.73
N LEU A 176 -14.87 -3.39 3.91
CA LEU A 176 -15.54 -2.34 4.69
C LEU A 176 -15.51 -0.99 3.97
N LEU A 177 -14.44 -0.68 3.23
CA LEU A 177 -14.35 0.47 2.35
C LEU A 177 -15.42 0.39 1.25
N GLY A 178 -15.49 -0.74 0.52
CA GLY A 178 -16.48 -0.94 -0.53
C GLY A 178 -17.94 -0.87 -0.04
N LEU A 179 -18.22 -1.42 1.14
CA LEU A 179 -19.53 -1.31 1.79
C LEU A 179 -19.86 0.14 2.20
N SER A 180 -18.88 0.86 2.75
CA SER A 180 -19.04 2.27 3.14
C SER A 180 -19.29 3.17 1.93
N VAL A 181 -18.60 2.89 0.82
CA VAL A 181 -18.80 3.58 -0.46
C VAL A 181 -20.21 3.34 -1.00
N ARG A 182 -20.69 2.09 -0.97
CA ARG A 182 -22.04 1.75 -1.42
C ARG A 182 -23.14 2.37 -0.54
N ALA A 183 -22.96 2.39 0.78
CA ALA A 183 -23.91 3.06 1.68
C ALA A 183 -24.03 4.56 1.37
N LEU A 184 -22.92 5.25 1.04
CA LEU A 184 -23.01 6.66 0.63
C LEU A 184 -23.85 6.84 -0.65
N THR A 185 -23.73 5.93 -1.63
CA THR A 185 -24.50 6.04 -2.88
C THR A 185 -26.01 5.88 -2.69
N THR A 186 -26.46 5.22 -1.61
CA THR A 186 -27.89 5.02 -1.31
C THR A 186 -28.46 6.08 -0.40
N ASP A 187 -27.66 6.61 0.53
CA ASP A 187 -28.14 7.48 1.60
C ASP A 187 -28.04 8.98 1.24
N VAL A 188 -27.20 9.36 0.28
CA VAL A 188 -26.82 10.76 0.01
C VAL A 188 -27.22 11.27 -1.38
N CYS A 189 -27.61 10.39 -2.32
CA CYS A 189 -27.87 10.80 -3.71
C CYS A 189 -29.36 10.72 -4.08
N GLU A 190 -29.98 11.86 -4.45
CA GLU A 190 -31.14 11.84 -5.36
C GLU A 190 -30.67 11.40 -6.77
N GLU A 191 -31.47 10.59 -7.46
CA GLU A 191 -31.10 10.10 -8.79
C GLU A 191 -30.86 11.26 -9.79
N PRO A 192 -29.82 11.19 -10.63
CA PRO A 192 -28.91 10.05 -10.84
C PRO A 192 -27.68 10.05 -9.89
N CYS A 193 -27.44 8.92 -9.22
CA CYS A 193 -26.29 8.74 -8.34
C CYS A 193 -24.96 8.89 -9.11
N ARG A 194 -24.17 9.90 -8.75
CA ARG A 194 -22.76 9.96 -9.11
C ARG A 194 -21.98 9.03 -8.16
N PRO A 195 -21.07 8.17 -8.64
CA PRO A 195 -20.14 7.44 -7.78
C PRO A 195 -19.47 8.38 -6.78
N LEU A 196 -19.13 7.89 -5.59
CA LEU A 196 -18.33 8.63 -4.59
C LEU A 196 -17.10 9.31 -5.19
N PHE A 197 -16.53 8.64 -6.19
CA PHE A 197 -15.38 9.07 -6.98
C PHE A 197 -15.66 10.25 -7.92
N MET A 198 -16.91 10.74 -8.00
CA MET A 198 -17.38 11.80 -8.91
C MET A 198 -17.99 13.00 -8.18
N ASN A 199 -17.96 13.04 -6.85
CA ASN A 199 -18.28 14.25 -6.09
C ASN A 199 -17.06 15.18 -6.14
N MET A 200 -17.11 16.17 -7.04
CA MET A 200 -16.01 17.09 -7.39
C MET A 200 -15.63 18.06 -6.26
N SER A 201 -16.42 18.16 -5.19
CA SER A 201 -16.08 18.94 -4.01
C SER A 201 -16.77 18.34 -2.79
N MET A 202 -16.04 18.25 -1.68
CA MET A 202 -16.60 17.93 -0.37
C MET A 202 -16.87 19.26 0.32
N ASP A 203 -18.03 19.85 0.06
CA ASP A 203 -18.51 21.05 0.76
C ASP A 203 -18.77 20.72 2.25
N PRO A 204 -18.74 21.70 3.17
CA PRO A 204 -18.86 21.51 4.62
C PRO A 204 -20.11 20.75 5.10
N ASP A 205 -21.14 20.63 4.25
CA ASP A 205 -22.45 20.03 4.58
C ASP A 205 -22.52 18.51 4.37
N HIS A 206 -21.43 17.82 4.01
CA HIS A 206 -21.46 16.37 3.82
C HIS A 206 -21.40 15.60 5.14
N ASP A 207 -22.32 14.65 5.28
CA ASP A 207 -22.56 13.80 6.44
C ASP A 207 -21.26 13.12 6.96
N HIS A 208 -20.60 13.80 7.90
CA HIS A 208 -19.21 13.53 8.33
C HIS A 208 -18.95 12.09 8.75
N ILE A 209 -19.98 11.37 9.20
CA ILE A 209 -19.88 10.00 9.72
C ILE A 209 -19.56 9.00 8.61
N ILE A 210 -20.11 9.16 7.40
CA ILE A 210 -19.90 8.19 6.32
C ILE A 210 -18.57 8.46 5.60
N HIS A 211 -18.22 9.74 5.39
CA HIS A 211 -16.89 10.12 4.91
C HIS A 211 -15.77 9.64 5.83
N TYR A 212 -15.97 9.75 7.16
CA TYR A 212 -15.05 9.20 8.14
C TYR A 212 -14.85 7.69 8.00
N LYS A 213 -15.92 6.91 7.74
CA LYS A 213 -15.81 5.46 7.53
C LYS A 213 -15.00 5.13 6.27
N VAL A 214 -15.18 5.87 5.19
CA VAL A 214 -14.39 5.66 3.97
C VAL A 214 -12.92 5.99 4.22
N ALA A 215 -12.62 7.17 4.79
CA ALA A 215 -11.25 7.60 5.08
C ALA A 215 -10.55 6.64 6.05
N ILE A 216 -11.19 6.23 7.15
CA ILE A 216 -10.55 5.35 8.13
C ILE A 216 -10.18 3.99 7.55
N PHE A 217 -11.05 3.38 6.71
CA PHE A 217 -10.74 2.08 6.11
C PHE A 217 -9.65 2.18 5.04
N GLU A 218 -9.58 3.30 4.32
CA GLU A 218 -8.47 3.58 3.41
C GLU A 218 -7.13 3.68 4.16
N TRP A 219 -7.06 4.49 5.22
CA TRP A 219 -5.87 4.63 6.07
C TRP A 219 -5.47 3.31 6.74
N LEU A 220 -6.43 2.58 7.31
CA LEU A 220 -6.16 1.28 7.92
C LEU A 220 -5.64 0.27 6.90
N MET A 221 -6.15 0.29 5.67
CA MET A 221 -5.65 -0.57 4.59
C MET A 221 -4.19 -0.22 4.26
N VAL A 222 -3.82 1.05 4.17
CA VAL A 222 -2.42 1.46 3.95
C VAL A 222 -1.52 1.01 5.10
N PHE A 223 -1.92 1.25 6.35
CA PHE A 223 -1.08 0.89 7.51
C PHE A 223 -0.97 -0.63 7.71
N THR A 224 -2.00 -1.41 7.40
CA THR A 224 -1.98 -2.86 7.57
C THR A 224 -1.35 -3.57 6.38
N ALA A 225 -1.80 -3.29 5.15
CA ALA A 225 -1.46 -4.04 3.95
C ALA A 225 -0.24 -3.51 3.19
N GLN A 226 0.09 -2.22 3.33
CA GLN A 226 1.28 -1.64 2.69
C GLN A 226 2.40 -1.50 3.70
N ILE A 227 2.27 -0.61 4.68
CA ILE A 227 3.36 -0.31 5.62
C ILE A 227 3.63 -1.52 6.53
N GLY A 228 2.60 -2.01 7.22
CA GLY A 228 2.72 -3.11 8.17
C GLY A 228 3.15 -4.41 7.50
N TYR A 229 2.48 -4.81 6.42
CA TYR A 229 2.83 -6.04 5.71
C TYR A 229 4.24 -5.94 5.11
N PHE A 230 4.58 -4.84 4.42
CA PHE A 230 5.91 -4.74 3.78
C PHE A 230 7.02 -4.65 4.83
N TYR A 231 6.76 -4.10 6.01
CA TYR A 231 7.71 -4.14 7.12
C TYR A 231 8.09 -5.58 7.49
N THR A 232 7.21 -6.56 7.32
CA THR A 232 7.53 -7.98 7.56
C THR A 232 8.59 -8.52 6.60
N PHE A 233 8.86 -7.88 5.47
CA PHE A 233 9.96 -8.25 4.57
C PHE A 233 11.34 -7.89 5.11
N ASN A 234 11.43 -7.12 6.21
CA ASN A 234 12.70 -6.94 6.91
C ASN A 234 13.33 -8.28 7.30
N TYR A 235 12.51 -9.26 7.68
CA TYR A 235 12.98 -10.62 7.96
C TYR A 235 13.61 -11.26 6.71
N ASP A 236 12.92 -11.19 5.57
CA ASP A 236 13.43 -11.79 4.32
C ASP A 236 14.64 -11.05 3.77
N LEU A 237 14.85 -9.78 4.11
CA LEU A 237 16.02 -9.04 3.66
C LEU A 237 17.21 -9.14 4.63
N GLU A 238 17.10 -9.90 5.73
CA GLU A 238 18.26 -10.26 6.56
C GLU A 238 19.35 -10.87 5.68
N ASP A 239 20.57 -10.37 5.85
CA ASP A 239 21.79 -10.77 5.12
C ASP A 239 21.79 -10.52 3.60
N GLU A 240 20.78 -9.84 3.04
CA GLU A 240 20.75 -9.51 1.61
C GLU A 240 21.40 -8.14 1.30
N SER A 241 22.11 -8.08 0.17
CA SER A 241 22.61 -6.85 -0.45
C SER A 241 21.76 -6.50 -1.68
N ILE A 242 21.36 -5.23 -1.81
CA ILE A 242 20.62 -4.74 -2.99
C ILE A 242 21.57 -4.53 -4.17
N ILE A 243 22.78 -4.02 -3.91
CA ILE A 243 23.84 -3.80 -4.88
C ILE A 243 24.85 -4.96 -4.74
N GLU A 244 25.19 -5.60 -5.85
CA GLU A 244 26.24 -6.63 -5.92
C GLU A 244 27.61 -5.99 -6.19
#